data_AF-A0A1Y5GQP9-F1
#
_entry.id   AF-A0A1Y5GQP9-F1
#
_cell.length_a   1.000
_cell.length_b   1.000
_cell.length_c   1.000
_cell.angle_alpha   90.00
_cell.angle_beta   90.00
_cell.angle_gamma   90.00
#
_symmetry.space_group_name_H-M   'P 1'
#
loop_
_entity.id
_entity.type
_entity.pdbx_description
1 polymer ?
#
loop_
_entity_poly.entity_id
_entity_poly.type
_entity_poly.pdbx_seq_one_letter_code
_entity_poly.pdbx_strand_id
1 'polypeptide(L)'
;MPVFKRFLTLFSLVSALVLSTGCVAADLVVSDKLVIKYTEPKLIAHTSNSLILKYNNWWFSHDVVDGERMYPGMDLSDQLPVFIRSIFDPKIRKSLAPELSLLSEEQAKAFGITDGNVKREKRGTAELMAVYDEKSKRGDIYVIEERMIQHVEISGNAAEFAELMGNIKER
;
A
#
# COMPACT_ATOMS: atom_id res chain seq x y z
N MET A 1 -57.07 11.20 13.76
CA MET A 1 -56.34 10.21 12.93
C MET A 1 -55.31 10.76 11.90
N PRO A 2 -55.35 12.02 11.40
CA PRO A 2 -54.40 12.45 10.36
C PRO A 2 -52.99 12.81 10.90
N VAL A 3 -52.89 13.22 12.18
CA VAL A 3 -51.62 13.63 12.81
C VAL A 3 -50.70 12.44 13.06
N PHE A 4 -51.25 11.31 13.51
CA PHE A 4 -50.48 10.08 13.76
C PHE A 4 -49.88 9.50 12.48
N LYS A 5 -50.63 9.53 11.36
CA LYS A 5 -50.12 9.12 10.04
C LYS A 5 -48.98 10.02 9.54
N ARG A 6 -49.08 11.34 9.78
CA ARG A 6 -48.01 12.31 9.43
C ARG A 6 -46.75 12.12 10.28
N PHE A 7 -46.90 11.79 11.57
CA PHE A 7 -45.78 11.51 12.45
C PHE A 7 -45.05 10.20 12.04
N LEU A 8 -45.81 9.16 11.70
CA LEU A 8 -45.26 7.88 11.23
C LEU A 8 -44.51 8.02 9.90
N THR A 9 -45.03 8.85 8.97
CA THR A 9 -44.35 9.11 7.69
C THR A 9 -43.09 9.94 7.85
N LEU A 10 -43.11 10.96 8.73
CA LEU A 10 -41.91 11.74 9.04
C LEU A 10 -40.82 10.87 9.71
N PHE A 11 -41.21 10.03 10.66
CA PHE A 11 -40.31 9.10 11.35
C PHE A 11 -39.70 8.06 10.40
N SER A 12 -40.50 7.55 9.46
CA SER A 12 -40.03 6.61 8.44
C SER A 12 -39.06 7.28 7.44
N LEU A 13 -39.30 8.54 7.09
CA LEU A 13 -38.41 9.29 6.20
C LEU A 13 -37.06 9.59 6.89
N VAL A 14 -37.09 10.03 8.16
CA VAL A 14 -35.87 10.26 8.96
C VAL A 14 -35.11 8.96 9.16
N SER A 15 -35.80 7.84 9.44
CA SER A 15 -35.14 6.53 9.59
C SER A 15 -34.48 6.05 8.29
N ALA A 16 -35.10 6.29 7.14
CA ALA A 16 -34.51 5.95 5.84
C ALA A 16 -33.28 6.82 5.49
N LEU A 17 -33.26 8.09 5.90
CA LEU A 17 -32.11 8.98 5.74
C LEU A 17 -30.94 8.66 6.69
N VAL A 18 -31.21 8.08 7.87
CA VAL A 18 -30.17 7.68 8.82
C VAL A 18 -29.54 6.33 8.46
N LEU A 19 -30.23 5.48 7.70
CA LEU A 19 -29.74 4.17 7.26
C LEU A 19 -28.95 4.20 5.93
N SER A 20 -28.84 5.35 5.26
CA SER A 20 -28.05 5.49 4.03
C SER A 20 -26.55 5.72 4.33
N THR A 21 -25.97 4.96 5.25
CA THR A 21 -24.51 4.87 5.37
C THR A 21 -24.00 3.96 4.26
N GLY A 22 -23.60 4.55 3.13
CA GLY A 22 -22.84 3.85 2.10
C GLY A 22 -21.45 3.49 2.65
N CYS A 23 -21.32 2.32 3.26
CA CYS A 23 -20.01 1.72 3.47
C CYS A 23 -19.68 0.91 2.22
N VAL A 24 -19.10 1.56 1.22
CA VAL A 24 -18.46 0.85 0.11
C VAL A 24 -17.00 0.65 0.51
N ALA A 25 -16.76 -0.39 1.31
CA ALA A 25 -15.44 -0.97 1.41
C ALA A 25 -15.22 -1.81 0.15
N ALA A 26 -14.17 -1.49 -0.60
CA ALA A 26 -13.79 -2.21 -1.81
C ALA A 26 -12.44 -2.90 -1.60
N ASP A 27 -12.25 -4.01 -2.31
CA ASP A 27 -11.01 -4.78 -2.27
C ASP A 27 -10.17 -4.45 -3.50
N LEU A 28 -8.92 -4.03 -3.28
CA LEU A 28 -7.90 -3.98 -4.32
C LEU A 28 -7.19 -5.32 -4.31
N VAL A 29 -7.34 -6.08 -5.39
CA VAL A 29 -6.64 -7.36 -5.55
C VAL A 29 -5.16 -7.07 -5.82
N VAL A 30 -4.33 -7.41 -4.83
CA VAL A 30 -2.88 -7.29 -4.88
C VAL A 30 -2.37 -8.53 -5.61
N SER A 31 -2.62 -9.72 -5.06
CA SER A 31 -2.25 -11.00 -5.67
C SER A 31 -3.40 -12.00 -5.65
N ASP A 32 -3.16 -13.24 -6.08
CA ASP A 32 -4.16 -14.31 -5.93
C ASP A 32 -4.40 -14.67 -4.46
N LYS A 33 -3.52 -14.24 -3.54
CA LYS A 33 -3.60 -14.48 -2.09
C LYS A 33 -3.89 -13.24 -1.26
N LEU A 34 -3.64 -12.04 -1.77
CA LEU A 34 -3.73 -10.81 -1.00
C LEU A 34 -4.68 -9.78 -1.60
N VAL A 35 -5.37 -9.07 -0.71
CA VAL A 35 -6.18 -7.90 -1.03
C VAL A 35 -5.83 -6.74 -0.09
N ILE A 36 -5.92 -5.52 -0.59
CA ILE A 36 -5.96 -4.31 0.24
C ILE A 36 -7.41 -3.89 0.37
N LYS A 37 -7.91 -3.88 1.61
CA LYS A 37 -9.23 -3.30 1.91
C LYS A 37 -9.12 -1.78 1.95
N TYR A 38 -9.98 -1.08 1.23
CA TYR A 38 -10.00 0.37 1.25
C TYR A 38 -11.42 0.92 1.26
N THR A 39 -11.58 2.09 1.89
CA THR A 39 -12.84 2.85 1.86
C THR A 39 -12.96 3.64 0.56
N GLU A 40 -14.17 4.02 0.16
CA GLU A 40 -14.40 4.80 -1.06
C GLU A 40 -13.45 6.03 -1.21
N PRO A 41 -12.57 6.06 -2.23
CA PRO A 41 -11.68 7.18 -2.49
C PRO A 41 -12.42 8.30 -3.22
N LYS A 42 -11.89 9.53 -3.13
CA LYS A 42 -12.41 10.67 -3.90
C LYS A 42 -12.09 10.58 -5.39
N LEU A 43 -10.97 9.95 -5.72
CA LEU A 43 -10.51 9.78 -7.08
C LEU A 43 -9.74 8.47 -7.18
N ILE A 44 -10.03 7.71 -8.23
CA ILE A 44 -9.23 6.60 -8.69
C ILE A 44 -8.61 7.03 -10.01
N ALA A 45 -7.28 6.99 -10.08
CA ALA A 45 -6.53 7.20 -11.32
C ALA A 45 -5.70 5.95 -11.61
N HIS A 46 -5.43 5.67 -12.87
CA HIS A 46 -4.60 4.52 -13.22
C HIS A 46 -3.71 4.84 -14.43
N THR A 47 -2.58 4.15 -14.50
CA THR A 47 -1.75 4.02 -15.70
C THR A 47 -1.80 2.56 -16.17
N SER A 48 -0.84 2.12 -16.99
CA SER A 48 -0.78 0.70 -17.39
C SER A 48 -0.41 -0.22 -16.23
N ASN A 49 0.42 0.24 -15.29
CA ASN A 49 1.01 -0.59 -14.24
C ASN A 49 0.76 -0.03 -12.83
N SER A 50 0.13 1.14 -12.73
CA SER A 50 -0.12 1.85 -11.48
C SER A 50 -1.60 2.10 -11.26
N LEU A 51 -2.07 1.94 -10.03
CA LEU A 51 -3.37 2.39 -9.57
C LEU A 51 -3.17 3.36 -8.40
N ILE A 52 -3.79 4.53 -8.46
CA ILE A 52 -3.70 5.58 -7.45
C ILE A 52 -5.08 5.83 -6.86
N LEU A 53 -5.19 5.73 -5.54
CA LEU A 53 -6.40 6.01 -4.77
C LEU A 53 -6.16 7.26 -3.92
N LYS A 54 -6.92 8.32 -4.20
CA LYS A 54 -6.76 9.63 -3.55
C LYS A 54 -7.93 9.95 -2.63
N TYR A 55 -7.58 10.38 -1.41
CA TYR A 55 -8.51 10.87 -0.40
C TYR A 55 -8.34 12.39 -0.21
N ASN A 56 -8.93 12.94 0.85
CA ASN A 56 -8.82 14.37 1.16
C ASN A 56 -7.38 14.83 1.36
N ASN A 57 -6.67 14.14 2.26
CA ASN A 57 -5.39 14.61 2.81
C ASN A 57 -4.26 13.59 2.61
N TRP A 58 -4.56 12.46 1.97
CA TRP A 58 -3.61 11.39 1.74
C TRP A 58 -3.98 10.63 0.47
N TRP A 59 -3.03 9.84 -0.03
CA TRP A 59 -3.24 8.95 -1.16
C TRP A 59 -2.32 7.74 -1.02
N PHE A 60 -2.69 6.64 -1.66
CA PHE A 60 -1.77 5.55 -1.88
C PHE A 60 -1.81 5.10 -3.35
N SER A 61 -0.69 4.59 -3.84
CA SER A 61 -0.60 3.91 -5.12
C SER A 61 -0.27 2.44 -4.93
N HIS A 62 -0.55 1.67 -5.97
CA HIS A 62 -0.20 0.27 -6.09
C HIS A 62 0.42 0.04 -7.46
N ASP A 63 1.58 -0.60 -7.47
CA ASP A 63 2.38 -0.86 -8.65
C ASP A 63 2.91 -2.30 -8.63
N VAL A 64 2.93 -2.95 -9.79
CA VAL A 64 3.69 -4.20 -9.96
C VAL A 64 5.12 -3.85 -10.30
N VAL A 65 6.07 -4.34 -9.50
CA VAL A 65 7.49 -4.06 -9.68
C VAL A 65 8.03 -4.94 -10.81
N ASP A 66 8.58 -4.28 -11.83
CA ASP A 66 9.10 -4.90 -13.04
C ASP A 66 10.63 -4.76 -13.05
N GLY A 67 11.35 -5.88 -12.90
CA GLY A 67 12.81 -5.90 -12.81
C GLY A 67 13.52 -5.38 -14.06
N GLU A 68 12.91 -5.52 -15.23
CA GLU A 68 13.46 -5.01 -16.49
C GLU A 68 13.32 -3.49 -16.62
N ARG A 69 12.35 -2.90 -15.91
CA ARG A 69 11.95 -1.49 -16.07
C ARG A 69 12.22 -0.63 -14.85
N MET A 70 12.57 -1.23 -13.71
CA MET A 70 12.82 -0.50 -12.47
C MET A 70 13.97 0.51 -12.63
N TYR A 71 15.04 0.12 -13.32
CA TYR A 71 16.18 1.00 -13.60
C TYR A 71 16.57 0.97 -15.08
N PRO A 72 16.63 2.13 -15.76
CA PRO A 72 17.06 2.19 -17.15
C PRO A 72 18.46 1.59 -17.35
N GLY A 73 18.56 0.61 -18.25
CA GLY A 73 19.84 -0.02 -18.61
C GLY A 73 20.32 -1.13 -17.66
N MET A 74 19.50 -1.56 -16.70
CA MET A 74 19.81 -2.64 -15.77
C MET A 74 18.60 -3.58 -15.63
N ASP A 75 18.76 -4.84 -16.03
CA ASP A 75 17.75 -5.87 -15.82
C ASP A 75 17.98 -6.55 -14.47
N LEU A 76 17.03 -6.35 -13.56
CA LEU A 76 17.03 -6.95 -12.23
C LEU A 76 16.20 -8.22 -12.13
N SER A 77 15.59 -8.74 -13.20
CA SER A 77 14.59 -9.82 -13.13
C SER A 77 15.03 -11.03 -12.28
N ASP A 78 16.25 -11.51 -12.49
CA ASP A 78 16.81 -12.67 -11.75
C ASP A 78 17.19 -12.35 -10.30
N GLN A 79 17.38 -11.06 -9.98
CA GLN A 79 17.89 -10.61 -8.68
C GLN A 79 16.87 -9.77 -7.90
N LEU A 80 15.70 -9.49 -8.48
CA LEU A 80 14.73 -8.53 -7.98
C LEU A 80 14.31 -8.83 -6.54
N PRO A 81 13.98 -10.07 -6.14
CA PRO A 81 13.60 -10.36 -4.76
C PRO A 81 14.74 -10.12 -3.76
N VAL A 82 15.99 -10.37 -4.15
CA VAL A 82 17.16 -10.13 -3.29
C VAL A 82 17.49 -8.64 -3.25
N PHE A 83 17.41 -7.95 -4.38
CA PHE A 83 17.62 -6.51 -4.48
C PHE A 83 16.60 -5.75 -3.62
N ILE A 84 15.30 -6.03 -3.74
CA ILE A 84 14.27 -5.36 -2.93
C ILE A 84 14.52 -5.57 -1.43
N ARG A 85 14.84 -6.80 -1.00
CA ARG A 85 15.17 -7.08 0.42
C ARG A 85 16.37 -6.30 0.91
N SER A 86 17.36 -6.06 0.04
CA SER A 86 18.57 -5.34 0.39
C SER A 86 18.33 -3.86 0.71
N ILE A 87 17.27 -3.25 0.16
CA ILE A 87 16.87 -1.87 0.48
C ILE A 87 16.60 -1.77 1.98
N PHE A 88 15.98 -2.78 2.56
CA PHE A 88 15.59 -2.84 3.98
C PHE A 88 16.58 -3.55 4.89
N ASP A 89 17.55 -4.30 4.34
CA ASP A 89 18.52 -5.09 5.11
C ASP A 89 19.98 -4.78 4.72
N PRO A 90 20.72 -4.06 5.58
CA PRO A 90 22.13 -3.77 5.34
C PRO A 90 23.02 -5.02 5.20
N LYS A 91 22.64 -6.17 5.79
CA LYS A 91 23.42 -7.41 5.65
C LYS A 91 23.25 -8.01 4.26
N ILE A 92 22.01 -8.04 3.75
CA ILE A 92 21.74 -8.49 2.38
C ILE A 92 22.42 -7.54 1.39
N ARG A 93 22.33 -6.23 1.62
CA ARG A 93 23.00 -5.22 0.78
C ARG A 93 24.48 -5.45 0.62
N LYS A 94 25.19 -5.76 1.71
CA LYS A 94 26.63 -6.05 1.69
C LYS A 94 27.01 -7.32 0.91
N SER A 95 26.05 -8.20 0.63
CA SER A 95 26.29 -9.41 -0.16
C SER A 95 26.08 -9.23 -1.66
N LEU A 96 25.55 -8.08 -2.09
CA LEU A 96 25.33 -7.77 -3.49
C LEU A 96 26.63 -7.35 -4.19
N ALA A 97 26.62 -7.39 -5.52
CA ALA A 97 27.65 -6.74 -6.33
C ALA A 97 27.75 -5.24 -5.98
N PRO A 98 28.94 -4.61 -6.07
CA PRO A 98 29.15 -3.24 -5.61
C PRO A 98 28.13 -2.22 -6.16
N GLU A 99 27.81 -2.31 -7.45
CA GLU A 99 26.85 -1.42 -8.11
C GLU A 99 25.44 -1.53 -7.50
N LEU A 100 24.97 -2.76 -7.27
CA LEU A 100 23.67 -3.03 -6.66
C LEU A 100 23.62 -2.69 -5.18
N SER A 101 24.73 -2.88 -4.47
CA SER A 101 24.87 -2.45 -3.08
C SER A 101 24.73 -0.93 -2.96
N LEU A 102 25.37 -0.17 -3.86
CA LEU A 102 25.26 1.29 -3.89
C LEU A 102 23.83 1.73 -4.23
N LEU A 103 23.23 1.15 -5.26
CA LEU A 103 21.86 1.49 -5.67
C LEU A 103 20.84 1.20 -4.57
N SER A 104 20.98 0.05 -3.91
CA SER A 104 20.17 -0.32 -2.74
C SER A 104 20.35 0.64 -1.57
N GLU A 105 21.57 1.14 -1.34
CA GLU A 105 21.83 2.14 -0.30
C GLU A 105 21.17 3.49 -0.63
N GLU A 106 21.26 3.93 -1.88
CA GLU A 106 20.60 5.16 -2.35
C GLU A 106 19.08 5.06 -2.22
N GLN A 107 18.49 3.94 -2.62
CA GLN A 107 17.05 3.71 -2.47
C GLN A 107 16.64 3.69 -0.99
N ALA A 108 17.44 3.07 -0.12
CA ALA A 108 17.17 3.05 1.31
C ALA A 108 17.21 4.45 1.94
N LYS A 109 18.17 5.29 1.51
CA LYS A 109 18.24 6.70 1.92
C LYS A 109 17.04 7.49 1.42
N ALA A 110 16.61 7.27 0.17
CA ALA A 110 15.42 7.93 -0.40
C ALA A 110 14.14 7.58 0.37
N PHE A 111 14.02 6.34 0.85
CA PHE A 111 12.91 5.90 1.70
C PHE A 111 13.03 6.31 3.18
N GLY A 112 14.10 6.99 3.57
CA GLY A 112 14.33 7.37 4.97
C GLY A 112 14.53 6.18 5.91
N ILE A 113 15.08 5.06 5.41
CA ILE A 113 15.34 3.87 6.22
C ILE A 113 16.42 4.17 7.26
N THR A 114 16.13 3.83 8.52
CA THR A 114 17.02 3.94 9.67
C THR A 114 16.98 2.67 10.50
N ASP A 115 17.91 2.53 11.43
CA ASP A 115 17.90 1.41 12.37
C ASP A 115 16.64 1.50 13.26
N GLY A 116 15.67 0.62 12.99
CA GLY A 116 14.47 0.46 13.81
C GLY A 116 13.15 0.97 13.21
N ASN A 117 13.14 1.59 12.02
CA ASN A 117 11.88 2.01 11.38
C ASN A 117 11.36 1.03 10.32
N VAL A 118 12.11 -0.02 10.00
CA VAL A 118 11.69 -1.09 9.10
C VAL A 118 10.75 -2.04 9.82
N LYS A 119 9.57 -2.26 9.26
CA LYS A 119 8.61 -3.30 9.68
C LYS A 119 8.68 -4.49 8.73
N ARG A 120 8.68 -5.68 9.29
CA ARG A 120 8.63 -6.95 8.55
C ARG A 120 7.49 -7.79 9.07
N GLU A 121 6.59 -8.18 8.19
CA GLU A 121 5.46 -9.03 8.53
C GLU A 121 5.31 -10.15 7.51
N LYS A 122 4.70 -11.26 7.93
CA LYS A 122 4.31 -12.33 7.03
C LYS A 122 2.78 -12.38 6.98
N ARG A 123 2.23 -12.48 5.77
CA ARG A 123 0.79 -12.65 5.51
C ARG A 123 0.65 -13.79 4.50
N GLY A 124 0.22 -14.96 4.96
CA GLY A 124 0.20 -16.18 4.17
C GLY A 124 1.59 -16.52 3.63
N THR A 125 1.72 -16.58 2.31
CA THR A 125 2.98 -16.83 1.60
C THR A 125 3.79 -15.57 1.31
N ALA A 126 3.21 -14.39 1.50
CA ALA A 126 3.86 -13.13 1.20
C ALA A 126 4.70 -12.60 2.38
N GLU A 127 5.85 -12.03 2.04
CA GLU A 127 6.66 -11.21 2.95
C GLU A 127 6.33 -9.74 2.70
N LEU A 128 5.93 -9.04 3.76
CA LEU A 128 5.71 -7.59 3.74
C LEU A 128 6.95 -6.92 4.34
N MET A 129 7.56 -6.03 3.57
CA MET A 129 8.65 -5.17 4.00
C MET A 129 8.22 -3.73 3.89
N ALA A 130 8.18 -3.01 5.01
CA ALA A 130 7.61 -1.67 5.03
C ALA A 130 8.48 -0.69 5.79
N VAL A 131 8.45 0.57 5.36
CA VAL A 131 9.05 1.70 6.06
C VAL A 131 8.12 2.90 5.95
N TYR A 132 8.17 3.75 6.96
CA TYR A 132 7.51 5.05 6.94
C TYR A 132 8.48 6.12 7.41
N ASP A 133 8.63 7.18 6.62
CA ASP A 133 9.43 8.36 6.92
C ASP A 133 8.51 9.51 7.35
N GLU A 134 8.56 9.83 8.64
CA GLU A 134 7.77 10.91 9.24
C GLU A 134 8.14 12.29 8.66
N LYS A 135 9.38 12.48 8.20
CA LYS A 135 9.83 13.77 7.65
C LYS A 135 9.13 14.08 6.32
N SER A 136 9.08 13.11 5.42
CA SER A 136 8.42 13.26 4.11
C SER A 136 6.93 12.90 4.13
N LYS A 137 6.42 12.34 5.24
CA LYS A 137 5.04 11.81 5.33
C LYS A 137 4.76 10.80 4.22
N ARG A 138 5.74 9.91 4.00
CA ARG A 138 5.73 8.90 2.96
C ARG A 138 5.98 7.54 3.57
N GLY A 139 5.26 6.54 3.08
CA GLY A 139 5.52 5.15 3.40
C GLY A 139 5.64 4.31 2.14
N ASP A 140 6.45 3.27 2.22
CA ASP A 140 6.70 2.32 1.14
C ASP A 140 6.52 0.92 1.71
N ILE A 141 5.65 0.13 1.07
CA ILE A 141 5.36 -1.27 1.45
C ILE A 141 5.63 -2.14 0.22
N TYR A 142 6.58 -3.06 0.35
CA TYR A 142 6.78 -4.13 -0.63
C TYR A 142 6.09 -5.39 -0.17
N VAL A 143 5.27 -5.95 -1.07
CA VAL A 143 4.66 -7.27 -0.93
C VAL A 143 5.44 -8.22 -1.83
N ILE A 144 6.19 -9.14 -1.23
CA ILE A 144 7.10 -10.03 -1.94
C ILE A 144 6.52 -11.46 -1.90
N GLU A 145 6.17 -11.97 -3.07
CA GLU A 145 5.74 -13.35 -3.31
C GLU A 145 6.69 -14.06 -4.27
N GLU A 146 6.54 -15.37 -4.45
CA GLU A 146 7.44 -16.19 -5.27
C GLU A 146 7.51 -15.71 -6.73
N ARG A 147 6.40 -15.23 -7.29
CA ARG A 147 6.27 -14.91 -8.72
C ARG A 147 6.10 -13.42 -9.02
N MET A 148 5.93 -12.59 -8.00
CA MET A 148 5.69 -11.17 -8.19
C MET A 148 6.09 -10.37 -6.96
N ILE A 149 6.50 -9.14 -7.21
CA ILE A 149 6.73 -8.14 -6.18
C ILE A 149 5.85 -6.95 -6.50
N GLN A 150 5.20 -6.44 -5.46
CA GLN A 150 4.31 -5.30 -5.59
C GLN A 150 4.78 -4.22 -4.63
N HIS A 151 4.59 -2.98 -5.05
CA HIS A 151 4.94 -1.80 -4.29
C HIS A 151 3.68 -1.00 -4.04
N VAL A 152 3.47 -0.66 -2.78
CA VAL A 152 2.42 0.24 -2.33
C VAL A 152 3.11 1.44 -1.73
N GLU A 153 2.97 2.59 -2.38
CA GLU A 153 3.43 3.87 -1.86
C GLU A 153 2.25 4.59 -1.20
N ILE A 154 2.49 5.24 -0.07
CA ILE A 154 1.52 6.13 0.56
C ILE A 154 2.15 7.50 0.81
N SER A 155 1.40 8.56 0.53
CA SER A 155 1.65 9.87 1.10
C SER A 155 0.51 10.21 2.06
N GLY A 156 0.85 10.30 3.34
CA GLY A 156 -0.09 10.38 4.45
C GLY A 156 0.65 10.37 5.78
N ASN A 157 -0.08 10.50 6.87
CA ASN A 157 0.48 10.42 8.22
C ASN A 157 0.70 8.96 8.67
N ALA A 158 1.38 8.78 9.81
CA ALA A 158 1.71 7.45 10.33
C ALA A 158 0.49 6.57 10.66
N ALA A 159 -0.65 7.17 11.02
CA ALA A 159 -1.89 6.43 11.28
C ALA A 159 -2.50 5.89 9.99
N GLU A 160 -2.52 6.69 8.92
CA GLU A 160 -2.97 6.26 7.59
C GLU A 160 -2.05 5.16 7.02
N PHE A 161 -0.73 5.26 7.22
CA PHE A 161 0.21 4.19 6.86
C PHE A 161 -0.04 2.90 7.66
N ALA A 162 -0.24 3.01 8.98
CA ALA A 162 -0.53 1.85 9.83
C ALA A 162 -1.87 1.19 9.47
N GLU A 163 -2.89 2.00 9.14
CA GLU A 163 -4.18 1.53 8.65
C GLU A 163 -4.02 0.79 7.32
N LEU A 164 -3.33 1.38 6.34
CA LEU A 164 -3.09 0.76 5.03
C LEU A 164 -2.36 -0.58 5.17
N MET A 165 -1.29 -0.62 5.97
CA MET A 165 -0.56 -1.86 6.26
C MET A 165 -1.46 -2.90 6.94
N GLY A 166 -2.30 -2.46 7.89
CA GLY A 166 -3.29 -3.30 8.55
C GLY A 166 -4.36 -3.83 7.60
N ASN A 167 -4.66 -3.12 6.52
CA ASN A 167 -5.68 -3.47 5.53
C ASN A 167 -5.19 -4.41 4.42
N ILE A 168 -3.89 -4.71 4.35
CA ILE A 168 -3.36 -5.81 3.53
C ILE A 168 -3.73 -7.13 4.22
N LYS A 169 -4.66 -7.87 3.63
CA LYS A 169 -5.24 -9.10 4.18
C LYS A 169 -5.07 -10.28 3.22
N GLU A 170 -4.99 -11.47 3.81
CA GLU A 170 -5.19 -12.73 3.09
C GLU A 170 -6.63 -12.82 2.57
N ARG A 171 -6.78 -13.33 1.35
CA ARG A 171 -8.07 -13.51 0.67
C ARG A 171 -8.70 -14.86 0.98
#